data_AF-A0A3L9LZP2-F1
#
_entry.id   AF-A0A3L9LZP2-F1
#
_cell.length_a   1.000
_cell.length_b   1.000
_cell.length_c   1.000
_cell.angle_alpha   90.00
_cell.angle_beta   90.00
_cell.angle_gamma   90.00
#
_symmetry.space_group_name_H-M   'P 1'
#
loop_
_entity.id
_entity.type
_entity.pdbx_description
1 polymer ?
#
loop_
_entity_poly.entity_id
_entity_poly.type
_entity_poly.pdbx_seq_one_letter_code
_entity_poly.pdbx_strand_id
1 'polypeptide(L)'
;MIMDWDKILSEIGIVTVISGLIVWLIKQLGQMFIDRNISIYKQELQNKSDLYKAELNQVFEKYKSDIAFHSQKAFKLHDRRLEKIDELYSLLSDFYNDMFTLTTWKIVTGMTKEEINKQSYDNTMKAGESGNKFLSYYDKNKLYFNSETCTLIDEIIQLLKESHSDFSFKYIFGNISPQMEMESIKKATEKIRRKVPEVKVKLEKNFREIIGVEN
;
A
#
# COMPACT_ATOMS: atom_id res chain seq x y z
N MET A 1 36.83 62.33 -88.48
CA MET A 1 35.95 62.12 -87.32
C MET A 1 36.82 61.65 -86.17
N ILE A 2 37.23 62.57 -85.30
CA ILE A 2 38.00 62.25 -84.10
C ILE A 2 36.96 61.81 -83.07
N MET A 3 36.99 60.53 -82.72
CA MET A 3 36.08 59.99 -81.71
C MET A 3 36.45 60.60 -80.36
N ASP A 4 35.48 61.24 -79.72
CA ASP A 4 35.67 62.03 -78.49
C ASP A 4 35.75 61.08 -77.28
N TRP A 5 36.91 60.46 -77.11
CA TRP A 5 37.17 59.40 -76.12
C TRP A 5 36.89 59.85 -74.69
N ASP A 6 37.02 61.13 -74.38
CA ASP A 6 36.72 61.70 -73.05
C ASP A 6 35.23 61.65 -72.72
N LYS A 7 34.36 61.86 -73.71
CA LYS A 7 32.90 61.71 -73.54
C LYS A 7 32.49 60.25 -73.31
N ILE A 8 33.07 59.33 -74.08
CA ILE A 8 32.81 57.89 -73.94
C ILE A 8 33.31 57.38 -72.57
N LEU A 9 34.51 57.80 -72.13
CA LEU A 9 35.05 57.47 -70.81
C LEU A 9 34.22 58.06 -69.65
N SER A 10 33.74 59.30 -69.81
CA SER A 10 32.86 59.94 -68.83
C SER A 10 31.52 59.22 -68.69
N GLU A 11 30.88 58.86 -69.81
CA GLU A 11 29.61 58.15 -69.82
C GLU A 11 29.75 56.71 -69.29
N ILE A 12 30.80 55.99 -69.67
CA ILE A 12 31.10 54.65 -69.12
C ILE A 12 31.43 54.74 -67.62
N GLY A 13 32.18 55.75 -67.18
CA GLY A 13 32.50 55.99 -65.78
C GLY A 13 31.25 56.20 -64.92
N ILE A 14 30.31 57.02 -65.39
CA ILE A 14 29.03 57.27 -64.71
C ILE A 14 28.19 55.99 -64.63
N VAL A 15 28.08 55.23 -65.72
CA VAL A 15 27.35 53.95 -65.75
C VAL A 15 27.98 52.93 -64.79
N THR A 16 29.30 52.90 -64.67
CA THR A 16 30.02 52.00 -63.75
C THR A 16 29.79 52.36 -62.28
N VAL A 17 29.76 53.65 -61.96
CA VAL A 17 29.46 54.14 -60.60
C VAL A 17 28.00 53.86 -60.22
N ILE A 18 27.05 54.12 -61.12
CA ILE A 18 25.62 53.87 -60.88
C ILE A 18 25.34 52.38 -60.74
N SER A 19 25.89 51.54 -61.62
CA SER A 19 25.74 50.08 -61.53
C SER A 19 26.37 49.50 -60.26
N GLY A 20 27.53 50.01 -59.83
CA GLY A 20 28.14 49.65 -58.55
C GLY A 20 27.28 50.01 -57.34
N LEU A 21 26.68 51.21 -57.34
CA LEU A 21 25.73 51.64 -56.30
C LEU A 21 24.47 50.78 -56.26
N ILE A 22 23.92 50.41 -57.42
CA ILE A 22 22.75 49.53 -57.51
C ILE A 22 23.08 48.14 -56.97
N VAL A 23 24.22 47.56 -57.35
CA VAL A 23 24.66 46.25 -56.85
C VAL A 23 24.87 46.29 -55.34
N TRP A 24 25.46 47.36 -54.81
CA TRP A 24 25.65 47.55 -53.37
C TRP A 24 24.31 47.65 -52.63
N LEU A 25 23.35 48.43 -53.15
CA LEU A 25 22.00 48.55 -52.60
C LEU A 25 21.26 47.20 -52.60
N ILE A 26 21.28 46.47 -53.72
CA ILE A 26 20.66 45.14 -53.82
C ILE A 26 21.30 44.17 -52.82
N LYS A 27 22.63 44.17 -52.70
CA LYS A 27 23.35 43.34 -51.75
C LYS A 27 22.98 43.67 -50.30
N GLN A 28 22.90 44.96 -49.97
CA GLN A 28 22.57 45.41 -48.62
C GLN A 28 21.12 45.12 -48.23
N LEU A 29 20.17 45.34 -49.15
CA LEU A 29 18.77 44.96 -48.95
C LEU A 29 18.61 43.44 -48.83
N GLY A 30 19.33 42.67 -49.66
CA GLY A 30 19.37 41.21 -49.61
C GLY A 30 19.90 40.69 -48.27
N GLN A 31 21.03 41.23 -47.79
CA GLN A 31 21.58 40.87 -46.48
C GLN A 31 20.61 41.22 -45.35
N MET A 32 20.03 42.41 -45.36
CA MET A 32 19.06 42.81 -44.32
C MET A 32 17.82 41.91 -44.31
N PHE A 33 17.34 41.47 -45.47
CA PHE A 33 16.19 40.55 -45.56
C PHE A 33 16.56 39.13 -45.07
N ILE A 34 17.75 38.63 -45.43
CA ILE A 34 18.26 37.33 -45.00
C ILE A 34 18.49 37.33 -43.48
N ASP A 35 19.18 38.34 -42.93
CA ASP A 35 19.46 38.47 -41.50
C ASP A 35 18.16 38.58 -40.67
N ARG A 36 17.17 39.32 -41.20
CA ARG A 36 15.85 39.43 -40.58
C ARG A 36 15.12 38.08 -40.58
N ASN A 37 15.12 37.34 -41.68
CA ASN A 37 14.47 36.03 -41.73
C ASN A 37 15.17 35.03 -40.82
N ILE A 38 16.50 34.99 -40.83
CA ILE A 38 17.30 34.12 -39.94
C ILE A 38 17.01 34.44 -38.48
N SER A 39 16.93 35.72 -38.11
CA SER A 39 16.63 36.11 -36.72
C SER A 39 15.21 35.73 -36.30
N ILE A 40 14.21 35.89 -37.19
CA ILE A 40 12.84 35.43 -36.95
C ILE A 40 12.80 33.91 -36.77
N TYR A 41 13.41 33.13 -37.66
CA TYR A 41 13.45 31.67 -37.54
C TYR A 41 14.15 31.22 -36.26
N LYS A 42 15.27 31.85 -35.90
CA LYS A 42 16.00 31.55 -34.67
C LYS A 42 15.12 31.85 -33.44
N GLN A 43 14.42 32.97 -33.44
CA GLN A 43 13.50 33.34 -32.36
C GLN A 43 12.32 32.37 -32.28
N GLU A 44 11.75 31.97 -33.41
CA GLU A 44 10.64 31.01 -33.45
C GLU A 44 11.09 29.63 -32.95
N LEU A 45 12.28 29.17 -33.34
CA LEU A 45 12.87 27.92 -32.87
C LEU A 45 13.12 27.96 -31.37
N GLN A 46 13.63 29.09 -30.86
CA GLN A 46 13.88 29.29 -29.44
C GLN A 46 12.57 29.32 -28.64
N ASN A 47 11.57 30.04 -29.13
CA ASN A 47 10.24 30.05 -28.53
C ASN A 47 9.61 28.65 -28.50
N LYS A 48 9.70 27.88 -29.58
CA LYS A 48 9.23 26.48 -29.62
C LYS A 48 9.99 25.60 -28.63
N SER A 49 11.32 25.73 -28.57
CA SER A 49 12.15 25.02 -27.58
C SER A 49 11.72 25.35 -26.15
N ASP A 50 11.51 26.63 -25.84
CA ASP A 50 11.15 27.07 -24.50
C ASP A 50 9.72 26.64 -24.14
N LEU A 51 8.79 26.67 -25.10
CA LEU A 51 7.45 26.11 -24.95
C LEU A 51 7.50 24.60 -24.65
N TYR A 52 8.25 23.82 -25.45
CA TYR A 52 8.38 22.38 -25.22
C TYR A 52 9.01 22.06 -23.86
N LYS A 53 10.02 22.83 -23.42
CA LYS A 53 10.61 22.68 -22.09
C LYS A 53 9.60 22.99 -20.99
N ALA A 54 8.81 24.05 -21.15
CA ALA A 54 7.78 24.41 -20.19
C ALA A 54 6.69 23.34 -20.10
N GLU A 55 6.20 22.83 -21.24
CA GLU A 55 5.23 21.74 -21.30
C GLU A 55 5.79 20.46 -20.66
N LEU A 56 7.03 20.09 -20.97
CA LEU A 56 7.66 18.89 -20.43
C LEU A 56 7.87 19.00 -18.92
N ASN A 57 8.30 20.17 -18.42
CA ASN A 57 8.41 20.42 -16.98
C ASN A 57 7.04 20.37 -16.30
N GLN A 58 5.99 20.91 -16.92
CA GLN A 58 4.63 20.87 -16.38
C GLN A 58 4.12 19.43 -16.26
N VAL A 59 4.31 18.62 -17.31
CA VAL A 59 3.93 17.20 -17.32
C VAL A 59 4.73 16.43 -16.28
N PHE A 60 6.04 16.68 -16.18
CA PHE A 60 6.91 16.04 -15.21
C PHE A 60 6.51 16.34 -13.76
N GLU A 61 6.28 17.60 -13.42
CA GLU A 61 5.83 17.98 -12.07
C GLU A 61 4.44 17.39 -11.75
N LYS A 62 3.54 17.29 -12.74
CA LYS A 62 2.27 16.60 -12.57
C LYS A 62 2.47 15.13 -12.22
N TYR A 63 3.27 14.39 -12.99
CA TYR A 63 3.54 12.98 -12.71
C TYR A 63 4.21 12.78 -11.35
N LYS A 64 5.16 13.63 -10.99
CA LYS A 64 5.83 13.61 -9.69
C LYS A 64 4.83 13.84 -8.55
N SER A 65 3.91 14.79 -8.70
CA SER A 65 2.83 15.05 -7.75
C SER A 65 1.89 13.85 -7.63
N ASP A 66 1.48 13.25 -8.75
CA ASP A 66 0.59 12.08 -8.77
C ASP A 66 1.25 10.87 -8.07
N ILE A 67 2.52 10.58 -8.38
CA ILE A 67 3.28 9.52 -7.72
C ILE A 67 3.39 9.79 -6.21
N ALA A 68 3.72 11.02 -5.81
CA ALA A 68 3.81 11.37 -4.39
C ALA A 68 2.48 11.17 -3.67
N PHE A 69 1.35 11.56 -4.29
CA PHE A 69 0.02 11.37 -3.75
C PHE A 69 -0.35 9.89 -3.59
N HIS A 70 -0.14 9.08 -4.64
CA HIS A 70 -0.43 7.65 -4.60
C HIS A 70 0.44 6.92 -3.58
N SER A 71 1.73 7.26 -3.52
CA SER A 71 2.70 6.73 -2.55
C SER A 71 2.29 7.07 -1.12
N GLN A 72 1.94 8.33 -0.85
CA GLN A 72 1.45 8.75 0.47
C GLN A 72 0.18 8.00 0.90
N LYS A 73 -0.77 7.79 -0.04
CA LYS A 73 -1.99 7.02 0.24
C LYS A 73 -1.66 5.55 0.53
N ALA A 74 -0.75 4.95 -0.23
CA ALA A 74 -0.30 3.58 -0.03
C ALA A 74 0.37 3.40 1.33
N PHE A 75 1.29 4.30 1.70
CA PHE A 75 1.95 4.26 3.02
C PHE A 75 0.95 4.39 4.16
N LYS A 76 0.04 5.38 4.11
CA LYS A 76 -1.00 5.55 5.15
C LYS A 76 -1.89 4.32 5.30
N LEU A 77 -2.20 3.65 4.19
CA LEU A 77 -3.00 2.42 4.23
C LEU A 77 -2.20 1.26 4.83
N HIS A 78 -0.93 1.14 4.45
CA HIS A 78 -0.03 0.11 4.98
C HIS A 78 0.20 0.31 6.48
N ASP A 79 0.50 1.53 6.94
CA ASP A 79 0.64 1.87 8.37
C ASP A 79 -0.59 1.45 9.17
N ARG A 80 -1.78 1.86 8.71
CA ARG A 80 -3.04 1.45 9.36
C ARG A 80 -3.21 -0.07 9.38
N ARG A 81 -2.84 -0.76 8.30
CA ARG A 81 -2.92 -2.21 8.23
C ARG A 81 -1.98 -2.88 9.24
N LEU A 82 -0.76 -2.37 9.41
CA LEU A 82 0.18 -2.86 10.41
C LEU A 82 -0.36 -2.70 11.83
N GLU A 83 -0.91 -1.53 12.16
CA GLU A 83 -1.56 -1.29 13.45
C GLU A 83 -2.70 -2.29 13.71
N LYS A 84 -3.52 -2.58 12.69
CA LYS A 84 -4.62 -3.55 12.82
C LYS A 84 -4.14 -4.99 12.97
N ILE A 85 -3.04 -5.35 12.30
CA ILE A 85 -2.44 -6.69 12.45
C ILE A 85 -1.90 -6.88 13.86
N ASP A 86 -1.17 -5.90 14.39
CA ASP A 86 -0.56 -5.96 15.73
C ASP A 86 -1.62 -6.16 16.82
N GLU A 87 -2.63 -5.28 16.84
CA GLU A 87 -3.70 -5.33 17.85
C GLU A 87 -4.55 -6.61 17.71
N LEU A 88 -4.89 -7.01 16.48
CA LEU A 88 -5.61 -8.26 16.22
C LEU A 88 -4.83 -9.48 16.73
N TYR A 89 -3.52 -9.54 16.45
CA TYR A 89 -2.68 -10.67 16.83
C TYR A 89 -2.51 -10.75 18.36
N SER A 90 -2.41 -9.60 19.03
CA SER A 90 -2.43 -9.52 20.49
C SER A 90 -3.71 -10.11 21.07
N LEU A 91 -4.88 -9.66 20.59
CA LEU A 91 -6.18 -10.17 21.02
C LEU A 91 -6.38 -11.67 20.73
N LEU A 92 -5.91 -12.13 19.57
CA LEU A 92 -5.92 -13.55 19.23
C LEU A 92 -5.05 -14.36 20.21
N SER A 93 -3.88 -13.85 20.56
CA SER A 93 -2.97 -14.51 21.48
C SER A 93 -3.57 -14.62 22.88
N ASP A 94 -4.22 -13.55 23.37
CA ASP A 94 -4.95 -13.57 24.63
C ASP A 94 -6.07 -14.62 24.63
N PHE A 95 -6.90 -14.62 23.58
CA PHE A 95 -7.99 -15.59 23.45
C PHE A 95 -7.46 -17.03 23.38
N TYR A 96 -6.42 -17.27 22.58
CA TYR A 96 -5.79 -18.58 22.47
C TYR A 96 -5.20 -19.04 23.81
N ASN A 97 -4.53 -18.16 24.58
CA ASN A 97 -3.94 -18.50 25.86
C ASN A 97 -4.99 -18.82 26.93
N ASP A 98 -6.09 -18.07 26.96
CA ASP A 98 -7.22 -18.35 27.86
C ASP A 98 -7.87 -19.69 27.51
N MET A 99 -8.07 -19.96 26.21
CA MET A 99 -8.56 -21.25 25.72
C MET A 99 -7.60 -22.41 26.03
N PHE A 100 -6.30 -22.18 25.90
CA PHE A 100 -5.28 -23.18 26.23
C PHE A 100 -5.30 -23.53 27.72
N THR A 101 -5.57 -22.55 28.59
CA THR A 101 -5.71 -22.75 30.03
C THR A 101 -6.82 -23.75 30.36
N LEU A 102 -7.93 -23.77 29.59
CA LEU A 102 -9.01 -24.75 29.74
C LEU A 102 -8.55 -26.19 29.47
N THR A 103 -7.51 -26.37 28.67
CA THR A 103 -6.94 -27.69 28.38
C THR A 103 -5.96 -28.18 29.44
N THR A 104 -5.51 -27.30 30.33
CA THR A 104 -4.51 -27.62 31.36
C THR A 104 -5.18 -27.90 32.70
N TRP A 105 -5.00 -29.11 33.22
CA TRP A 105 -5.48 -29.48 34.54
C TRP A 105 -4.51 -28.93 35.59
N LYS A 106 -4.72 -27.70 36.05
CA LYS A 106 -3.97 -27.11 37.16
C LYS A 106 -4.65 -27.45 38.49
N ILE A 107 -4.74 -28.74 38.83
CA ILE A 107 -5.18 -29.13 40.17
C ILE A 107 -3.97 -28.98 41.09
N VAL A 108 -3.99 -27.95 41.93
CA VAL A 108 -2.99 -27.79 42.99
C VAL A 108 -3.40 -28.70 44.16
N THR A 109 -2.45 -29.49 44.67
CA THR A 109 -2.66 -30.32 45.86
C THR A 109 -3.22 -29.49 47.01
N GLY A 110 -4.40 -29.87 47.53
CA GLY A 110 -5.07 -29.21 48.65
C GLY A 110 -6.35 -28.44 48.28
N MET A 111 -6.69 -28.29 47.00
CA MET A 111 -7.97 -27.66 46.60
C MET A 111 -9.17 -28.56 46.87
N THR A 112 -10.25 -27.94 47.35
CA THR A 112 -11.58 -28.54 47.45
C THR A 112 -12.25 -28.65 46.09
N LYS A 113 -13.28 -29.51 45.99
CA LYS A 113 -14.08 -29.67 44.76
C LYS A 113 -14.77 -28.37 44.33
N GLU A 114 -15.21 -27.57 45.29
CA GLU A 114 -15.86 -26.28 45.04
C GLU A 114 -14.89 -25.26 44.44
N GLU A 115 -13.66 -25.20 44.94
CA GLU A 115 -12.60 -24.34 44.40
C GLU A 115 -12.22 -24.74 42.97
N ILE A 116 -12.10 -26.04 42.69
CA ILE A 116 -11.84 -26.55 41.34
C ILE A 116 -12.97 -26.16 40.38
N ASN A 117 -14.22 -26.35 40.79
CA ASN A 117 -15.39 -26.01 39.98
C ASN A 117 -15.46 -24.51 39.68
N LYS A 118 -15.20 -23.68 40.71
CA LYS A 118 -15.16 -22.22 40.57
C LYS A 118 -14.05 -21.79 39.61
N GLN A 119 -12.83 -22.31 39.79
CA GLN A 119 -11.71 -21.99 38.91
C GLN A 119 -12.00 -22.38 37.45
N SER A 120 -12.58 -23.55 37.21
CA SER A 120 -12.96 -23.99 35.87
C SER A 120 -14.03 -23.08 35.25
N TYR A 121 -15.00 -22.64 36.04
CA TYR A 121 -16.01 -21.67 35.60
C TYR A 121 -15.38 -20.31 35.26
N ASP A 122 -14.58 -19.76 36.16
CA ASP A 122 -13.92 -18.46 35.98
C ASP A 122 -13.03 -18.46 34.73
N ASN A 123 -12.25 -19.53 34.51
CA ASN A 123 -11.44 -19.67 33.30
C ASN A 123 -12.31 -19.75 32.03
N THR A 124 -13.45 -20.44 32.08
CA THR A 124 -14.37 -20.58 30.94
C THR A 124 -15.01 -19.23 30.58
N MET A 125 -15.40 -18.45 31.59
CA MET A 125 -15.92 -17.10 31.40
C MET A 125 -14.84 -16.18 30.83
N LYS A 126 -13.63 -16.21 31.39
CA LYS A 126 -12.49 -15.41 30.90
C LYS A 126 -12.19 -15.66 29.43
N ALA A 127 -12.15 -16.93 29.01
CA ALA A 127 -11.96 -17.30 27.61
C ALA A 127 -13.10 -16.79 26.70
N GLY A 128 -14.34 -16.77 27.20
CA GLY A 128 -15.47 -16.18 26.48
C GLY A 128 -15.32 -14.66 26.31
N GLU A 129 -14.84 -13.96 27.34
CA GLU A 129 -14.60 -12.52 27.29
C GLU A 129 -13.48 -12.13 26.31
N SER A 130 -12.34 -12.83 26.35
CA SER A 130 -11.25 -12.59 25.40
C SER A 130 -11.66 -12.95 23.97
N GLY A 131 -12.42 -14.04 23.79
CA GLY A 131 -13.04 -14.39 22.51
C GLY A 131 -13.94 -13.29 21.96
N ASN A 132 -14.83 -12.72 22.78
CA ASN A 132 -15.72 -11.63 22.37
C ASN A 132 -14.95 -10.36 21.97
N LYS A 133 -13.88 -10.01 22.70
CA LYS A 133 -13.02 -8.87 22.36
C LYS A 133 -12.35 -9.08 21.00
N PHE A 134 -11.74 -10.25 20.79
CA PHE A 134 -11.11 -10.62 19.52
C PHE A 134 -12.10 -10.56 18.35
N LEU A 135 -13.28 -11.18 18.50
CA LEU A 135 -14.31 -11.20 17.45
C LEU A 135 -14.81 -9.80 17.12
N SER A 136 -15.15 -8.99 18.13
CA SER A 136 -15.63 -7.63 17.91
C SER A 136 -14.60 -6.77 17.20
N TYR A 137 -13.32 -6.95 17.53
CA TYR A 137 -12.23 -6.25 16.86
C TYR A 137 -12.07 -6.69 15.41
N TYR A 138 -12.06 -7.99 15.16
CA TYR A 138 -11.93 -8.55 13.83
C TYR A 138 -13.07 -8.08 12.91
N ASP A 139 -14.31 -8.20 13.35
CA ASP A 139 -15.48 -7.82 12.55
C ASP A 139 -15.46 -6.34 12.16
N LYS A 140 -15.04 -5.46 13.08
CA LYS A 140 -14.91 -4.01 12.82
C LYS A 140 -13.78 -3.65 11.87
N ASN A 141 -12.73 -4.47 11.80
CA ASN A 141 -11.51 -4.18 11.04
C ASN A 141 -11.31 -5.11 9.84
N LYS A 142 -12.28 -5.98 9.52
CA LYS A 142 -12.17 -7.00 8.46
C LYS A 142 -11.69 -6.44 7.11
N LEU A 143 -12.09 -5.21 6.77
CA LEU A 143 -11.72 -4.51 5.54
C LEU A 143 -10.21 -4.23 5.38
N TYR A 144 -9.43 -4.27 6.45
CA TYR A 144 -7.98 -4.02 6.40
C TYR A 144 -7.17 -5.28 6.06
N PHE A 145 -7.81 -6.45 6.02
CA PHE A 145 -7.15 -7.73 5.78
C PHE A 145 -7.45 -8.26 4.38
N ASN A 146 -6.50 -9.01 3.81
CA ASN A 146 -6.75 -9.67 2.53
C ASN A 146 -7.62 -10.92 2.75
N SER A 147 -8.13 -11.50 1.67
CA SER A 147 -9.04 -12.64 1.73
C SER A 147 -8.41 -13.89 2.37
N GLU A 148 -7.12 -14.12 2.15
CA GLU A 148 -6.39 -15.24 2.75
C GLU A 148 -6.29 -15.09 4.27
N THR A 149 -5.84 -13.93 4.75
CA THR A 149 -5.82 -13.58 6.17
C THR A 149 -7.20 -13.79 6.80
N CYS A 150 -8.26 -13.30 6.14
CA CYS A 150 -9.62 -13.47 6.64
C CYS A 150 -10.02 -14.93 6.75
N THR A 151 -9.69 -15.75 5.76
CA THR A 151 -10.01 -17.19 5.75
C THR A 151 -9.33 -17.90 6.92
N LEU A 152 -8.06 -17.60 7.18
CA LEU A 152 -7.30 -18.17 8.30
C LEU A 152 -7.87 -17.74 9.66
N ILE A 153 -8.26 -16.46 9.80
CA ILE A 153 -8.89 -15.97 11.02
C ILE A 153 -10.27 -16.62 11.23
N ASP A 154 -11.09 -16.70 10.20
CA ASP A 154 -12.43 -17.32 10.24
C ASP A 154 -12.32 -18.81 10.65
N GLU A 155 -11.30 -19.52 10.15
CA GLU A 155 -11.02 -20.91 10.55
C GLU A 155 -10.62 -21.03 12.03
N ILE A 156 -9.74 -20.16 12.53
CA ILE A 156 -9.35 -20.11 13.94
C ILE A 156 -10.56 -19.80 14.83
N ILE A 157 -11.38 -18.82 14.43
CA ILE A 157 -12.61 -18.45 15.13
C ILE A 157 -13.52 -19.67 15.27
N GLN A 158 -13.74 -20.40 14.18
CA GLN A 158 -14.60 -21.58 14.21
C GLN A 158 -14.07 -22.64 15.17
N LEU A 159 -12.78 -22.96 15.08
CA LEU A 159 -12.13 -23.95 15.95
C LEU A 159 -12.24 -23.58 17.44
N LEU A 160 -12.00 -22.31 17.77
CA LEU A 160 -12.04 -21.85 19.15
C LEU A 160 -13.47 -21.71 19.67
N LYS A 161 -14.42 -21.23 18.87
CA LYS A 161 -15.85 -21.14 19.26
C LYS A 161 -16.45 -22.51 19.54
N GLU A 162 -16.23 -23.49 18.65
CA GLU A 162 -16.69 -24.86 18.87
C GLU A 162 -16.09 -25.45 20.15
N SER A 163 -14.78 -25.25 20.35
CA SER A 163 -14.10 -25.76 21.55
C SER A 163 -14.60 -25.08 22.83
N HIS A 164 -14.89 -23.77 22.78
CA HIS A 164 -15.45 -23.04 23.91
C HIS A 164 -16.87 -23.52 24.24
N SER A 165 -17.69 -23.79 23.22
CA SER A 165 -19.00 -24.40 23.38
C SER A 165 -18.89 -25.76 24.09
N ASP A 166 -17.94 -26.60 23.69
CA ASP A 166 -17.70 -27.91 24.31
C ASP A 166 -17.33 -27.80 25.81
N PHE A 167 -16.54 -26.79 26.20
CA PHE A 167 -16.19 -26.53 27.61
C PHE A 167 -17.31 -25.88 28.41
N SER A 168 -18.07 -24.97 27.79
CA SER A 168 -19.11 -24.18 28.46
C SER A 168 -20.44 -24.92 28.58
N PHE A 169 -20.65 -25.98 27.81
CA PHE A 169 -21.92 -26.72 27.72
C PHE A 169 -22.51 -27.08 29.09
N LYS A 170 -21.70 -27.63 30.00
CA LYS A 170 -22.15 -28.03 31.35
C LYS A 170 -22.62 -26.86 32.22
N TYR A 171 -22.10 -25.66 31.98
CA TYR A 171 -22.49 -24.46 32.73
C TYR A 171 -23.78 -23.84 32.19
N ILE A 172 -24.10 -24.09 30.91
CA ILE A 172 -25.32 -23.60 30.26
C ILE A 172 -26.49 -24.57 30.46
N PHE A 173 -26.25 -25.87 30.26
CA PHE A 173 -27.30 -26.89 30.21
C PHE A 173 -27.36 -27.79 31.46
N GLY A 174 -26.45 -27.61 32.42
CA GLY A 174 -26.38 -28.38 33.66
C GLY A 174 -25.63 -29.71 33.51
N ASN A 175 -25.92 -30.65 34.41
CA ASN A 175 -25.17 -31.90 34.51
C ASN A 175 -25.38 -32.80 33.29
N ILE A 176 -24.31 -33.00 32.53
CA ILE A 176 -24.20 -34.03 31.48
C ILE A 176 -23.60 -35.31 32.04
N SER A 177 -23.78 -36.43 31.33
CA SER A 177 -23.12 -37.68 31.72
C SER A 177 -21.59 -37.50 31.72
N PRO A 178 -20.85 -38.09 32.67
CA PRO A 178 -19.39 -38.00 32.72
C PRO A 178 -18.69 -38.43 31.43
N GLN A 179 -19.25 -39.42 30.72
CA GLN A 179 -18.72 -39.91 29.45
C GLN A 179 -18.81 -38.84 28.35
N MET A 180 -19.97 -38.20 28.21
CA MET A 180 -20.13 -37.09 27.27
C MET A 180 -19.22 -35.91 27.61
N GLU A 181 -19.09 -35.55 28.89
CA GLU A 181 -18.19 -34.46 29.32
C GLU A 181 -16.74 -34.75 28.94
N MET A 182 -16.26 -35.97 29.23
CA MET A 182 -14.90 -36.38 28.90
C MET A 182 -14.66 -36.37 27.39
N GLU A 183 -15.62 -36.82 26.60
CA GLU A 183 -15.49 -36.84 25.13
C GLU A 183 -15.44 -35.43 24.55
N SER A 184 -16.32 -34.52 25.00
CA SER A 184 -16.32 -33.11 24.56
C SER A 184 -15.02 -32.40 24.94
N ILE A 185 -14.55 -32.57 26.19
CA ILE A 185 -13.28 -31.99 26.64
C ILE A 185 -12.10 -32.53 25.81
N LYS A 186 -12.09 -33.83 25.50
CA LYS A 186 -11.04 -34.44 24.69
C LYS A 186 -11.03 -33.86 23.26
N LYS A 187 -12.19 -33.73 22.62
CA LYS A 187 -12.32 -33.14 21.28
C LYS A 187 -11.90 -31.69 21.25
N ALA A 188 -12.36 -30.89 22.21
CA ALA A 188 -11.98 -29.48 22.35
C ALA A 188 -10.47 -29.32 22.58
N THR A 189 -9.89 -30.15 23.45
CA THR A 189 -8.45 -30.16 23.72
C THR A 189 -7.63 -30.47 22.47
N GLU A 190 -8.04 -31.45 21.66
CA GLU A 190 -7.36 -31.79 20.41
C GLU A 190 -7.40 -30.64 19.41
N LYS A 191 -8.56 -29.97 19.25
CA LYS A 191 -8.69 -28.79 18.39
C LYS A 191 -7.75 -27.66 18.84
N ILE A 192 -7.76 -27.33 20.13
CA ILE A 192 -6.97 -26.22 20.68
C ILE A 192 -5.47 -26.52 20.61
N ARG A 193 -5.04 -27.74 20.94
CA ARG A 193 -3.60 -28.05 21.06
C ARG A 193 -2.92 -28.39 19.74
N ARG A 194 -3.68 -28.74 18.69
CA ARG A 194 -3.12 -29.17 17.41
C ARG A 194 -3.61 -28.31 16.26
N LYS A 195 -4.92 -28.31 16.02
CA LYS A 195 -5.49 -27.63 14.85
C LYS A 195 -5.31 -26.12 14.90
N VAL A 196 -5.57 -25.48 16.05
CA VAL A 196 -5.41 -24.03 16.17
C VAL A 196 -3.96 -23.58 15.93
N PRO A 197 -2.93 -24.20 16.54
CA PRO A 197 -1.53 -23.92 16.21
C PRO A 197 -1.19 -24.07 14.72
N GLU A 198 -1.67 -25.12 14.06
CA GLU A 198 -1.41 -25.34 12.63
C GLU A 198 -1.92 -24.19 11.76
N VAL A 199 -3.13 -23.68 12.03
CA VAL A 199 -3.71 -22.54 11.30
C VAL A 199 -3.05 -21.23 11.73
N LYS A 200 -2.73 -21.08 13.02
CA LYS A 200 -2.06 -19.89 13.58
C LYS A 200 -0.67 -19.67 12.96
N VAL A 201 0.11 -20.73 12.72
CA VAL A 201 1.41 -20.63 12.04
C VAL A 201 1.25 -20.12 10.60
N LYS A 202 0.22 -20.57 9.88
CA LYS A 202 -0.08 -20.05 8.53
C LYS A 202 -0.46 -18.57 8.58
N LEU A 203 -1.25 -18.17 9.57
CA LEU A 203 -1.64 -16.77 9.77
C LEU A 203 -0.42 -15.90 10.10
N GLU A 204 0.46 -16.35 10.99
CA GLU A 204 1.69 -15.65 11.34
C GLU A 204 2.60 -15.47 10.12
N LYS A 205 2.74 -16.49 9.28
CA LYS A 205 3.49 -16.39 8.03
C LYS A 205 2.88 -15.32 7.11
N ASN A 206 1.57 -15.36 6.91
CA ASN A 206 0.87 -14.36 6.10
C ASN A 206 1.04 -12.93 6.65
N PHE A 207 1.02 -12.76 7.97
CA PHE A 207 1.34 -11.47 8.60
C PHE A 207 2.78 -11.04 8.33
N ARG A 208 3.77 -11.93 8.45
CA ARG A 208 5.18 -11.60 8.17
C ARG A 208 5.41 -11.19 6.72
N GLU A 209 4.72 -11.83 5.78
CA GLU A 209 4.73 -11.45 4.36
C GLU A 209 4.14 -10.04 4.16
N ILE A 210 3.03 -9.70 4.84
CA ILE A 210 2.41 -8.35 4.77
C ILE A 210 3.33 -7.28 5.39
N ILE A 211 3.99 -7.61 6.50
CA ILE A 211 4.90 -6.71 7.21
C ILE A 211 6.23 -6.55 6.45
N GLY A 212 6.62 -7.55 5.64
CA GLY A 212 7.88 -7.55 4.88
C GLY A 212 9.07 -8.12 5.66
N VAL A 213 8.83 -9.00 6.65
CA VAL A 213 9.89 -9.70 7.40
C VAL A 213 10.46 -10.87 6.59
N GLU A 214 9.60 -11.55 5.83
CA GLU A 214 9.95 -12.66 4.95
C GLU A 214 9.74 -12.20 3.50
N ASN A 215 10.77 -11.53 2.93
CA ASN A 215 10.88 -11.18 1.51
C ASN A 215 11.93 -12.06 0.84
#